data_AF-A0A8T4WZF4-F1
#
_entry.id   AF-A0A8T4WZF4-F1
#
_cell.length_a   1.000
_cell.length_b   1.000
_cell.length_c   1.000
_cell.angle_alpha   90.00
_cell.angle_beta   90.00
_cell.angle_gamma   90.00
#
_symmetry.space_group_name_H-M   'P 1'
#
loop_
_entity.id
_entity.type
_entity.pdbx_description
1 polymer ?
#
loop_
_entity_poly.entity_id
_entity_poly.type
_entity_poly.pdbx_seq_one_letter_code
_entity_poly.pdbx_strand_id
1 'polypeptide(L)'
;MNLSEVICLLSASQSSDTPLTLRDFQPINTWELDQGGQQWQEGKEAGLSKFIIDKTTGRGYLNETKKCIRLKCLALIFASPLVHPITSIINVVHKTLKLVSLSYFWMNIDNTTKYNFKARLYDAGKDLLRIITTPLSIVGLELAAIYGLLRPHDGRKIYATLERAMYNNFPLPKDRLAPCFQPHPTSHGLGGSIDRRDSW
;
A
#
# COMPACT_ATOMS: atom_id res chain seq x y z
N MET A 1 1.53 -31.51 -11.90
CA MET A 1 1.51 -30.20 -11.23
C MET A 1 0.67 -30.35 -9.98
N ASN A 2 1.31 -30.32 -8.81
CA ASN A 2 0.64 -30.64 -7.54
C ASN A 2 -0.09 -29.40 -6.99
N LEU A 3 -1.15 -29.58 -6.22
CA LEU A 3 -1.98 -28.46 -5.71
C LEU A 3 -1.17 -27.48 -4.86
N SER A 4 -0.11 -27.96 -4.21
CA SER A 4 0.87 -27.15 -3.48
C SER A 4 1.72 -26.24 -4.38
N GLU A 5 2.09 -26.70 -5.58
CA GLU A 5 2.86 -25.90 -6.56
C GLU A 5 1.99 -24.80 -7.17
N VAL A 6 0.71 -25.09 -7.41
CA VAL A 6 -0.26 -24.10 -7.92
C VAL A 6 -0.53 -23.03 -6.87
N ILE A 7 -0.66 -23.38 -5.59
CA ILE A 7 -0.78 -22.39 -4.50
C ILE A 7 0.50 -21.56 -4.35
N CYS A 8 1.68 -22.18 -4.48
CA CYS A 8 2.96 -21.47 -4.40
C CYS A 8 3.15 -20.47 -5.57
N LEU A 9 2.77 -20.87 -6.79
CA LEU A 9 2.80 -20.01 -7.97
C LEU A 9 1.75 -18.90 -7.92
N LEU A 10 0.58 -19.14 -7.33
CA LEU A 10 -0.45 -18.11 -7.10
C LEU A 10 -0.03 -17.11 -6.01
N SER A 11 0.75 -17.54 -5.01
CA SER A 11 1.33 -16.64 -4.00
C SER A 11 2.46 -15.77 -4.57
N ALA A 12 3.24 -16.29 -5.53
CA ALA A 12 4.37 -15.57 -6.13
C ALA A 12 3.97 -14.45 -7.11
N SER A 13 2.70 -14.38 -7.53
CA SER A 13 2.21 -13.43 -8.54
C SER A 13 1.17 -12.42 -7.99
N GLN A 14 1.10 -12.20 -6.68
CA GLN A 14 0.24 -11.15 -6.15
C GLN A 14 0.89 -9.77 -6.29
N SER A 15 0.62 -9.09 -7.41
CA SER A 15 1.02 -7.71 -7.59
C SER A 15 0.47 -6.81 -6.46
N SER A 16 1.20 -5.73 -6.17
CA SER A 16 0.82 -4.67 -5.22
C SER A 16 -0.46 -3.90 -5.62
N ASP A 17 -1.07 -4.29 -6.76
CA ASP A 17 -2.27 -3.73 -7.38
C ASP A 17 -3.55 -4.55 -7.13
N THR A 18 -3.46 -5.65 -6.38
CA THR A 18 -4.64 -6.43 -5.97
C THR A 18 -5.67 -5.55 -5.24
N PRO A 19 -6.97 -5.59 -5.60
CA PRO A 19 -7.97 -4.68 -5.05
C PRO A 19 -8.02 -4.73 -3.52
N LEU A 20 -8.34 -3.59 -2.90
CA LEU A 20 -8.52 -3.51 -1.45
C LEU A 20 -9.81 -4.21 -1.05
N THR A 21 -9.75 -4.96 0.04
CA THR A 21 -10.86 -5.68 0.66
C THR A 21 -11.07 -5.16 2.08
N LEU A 22 -12.25 -5.39 2.67
CA LEU A 22 -12.51 -4.98 4.06
C LEU A 22 -11.54 -5.66 5.06
N ARG A 23 -11.03 -6.85 4.75
CA ARG A 23 -10.05 -7.57 5.57
C ARG A 23 -8.68 -6.88 5.63
N ASP A 24 -8.39 -6.01 4.66
CA ASP A 24 -7.15 -5.22 4.67
C ASP A 24 -7.14 -4.20 5.81
N PHE A 25 -8.30 -3.80 6.32
CA PHE A 25 -8.46 -2.84 7.43
C PHE A 25 -8.53 -3.51 8.81
N GLN A 26 -8.36 -4.83 8.90
CA GLN A 26 -8.45 -5.54 10.16
C GLN A 26 -7.27 -5.16 11.09
N PRO A 27 -7.54 -4.73 12.34
CA PRO A 27 -6.50 -4.16 13.21
C PRO A 27 -5.56 -5.19 13.84
N ILE A 28 -5.97 -6.46 13.88
CA ILE A 28 -5.21 -7.55 14.49
C ILE A 28 -5.24 -8.73 13.53
N ASN A 29 -4.05 -9.17 13.13
CA ASN A 29 -3.89 -10.22 12.12
C ASN A 29 -3.01 -11.35 12.62
N THR A 30 -3.16 -12.52 12.00
CA THR A 30 -2.28 -13.66 12.22
C THR A 30 -1.23 -13.69 11.12
N TRP A 31 0.02 -13.75 11.53
CA TRP A 31 1.18 -13.68 10.64
C TRP A 31 1.88 -15.03 10.61
N GLU A 32 2.29 -15.48 9.43
CA GLU A 32 3.13 -16.67 9.26
C GLU A 32 4.38 -16.38 8.42
N LEU A 33 5.42 -17.15 8.63
CA LEU A 33 6.60 -17.11 7.78
C LEU A 33 6.30 -17.84 6.48
N ASP A 34 6.76 -17.28 5.37
CA ASP A 34 6.71 -17.96 4.09
C ASP A 34 7.81 -19.03 4.02
N GLN A 35 7.50 -20.26 4.47
CA GLN A 35 8.48 -21.35 4.61
C GLN A 35 8.97 -21.92 3.27
N GLY A 36 8.27 -21.65 2.16
CA GLY A 36 8.62 -22.14 0.82
C GLY A 36 8.96 -21.03 -0.19
N GLY A 37 8.91 -19.77 0.25
CA GLY A 37 9.10 -18.62 -0.63
C GLY A 37 10.54 -18.16 -0.79
N GLN A 38 10.68 -16.95 -1.31
CA GLN A 38 12.00 -16.32 -1.49
C GLN A 38 12.70 -16.17 -0.13
N GLN A 39 14.01 -16.40 -0.13
CA GLN A 39 14.87 -16.18 1.03
C GLN A 39 15.76 -14.96 0.79
N TRP A 40 16.20 -14.32 1.86
CA TRP A 40 17.22 -13.29 1.80
C TRP A 40 18.50 -13.88 1.19
N GLN A 41 19.10 -13.15 0.25
CA GLN A 41 20.29 -13.60 -0.49
C GLN A 41 21.60 -13.08 0.13
N GLU A 42 21.53 -11.97 0.85
CA GLU A 42 22.72 -11.26 1.35
C GLU A 42 22.71 -11.08 2.87
N GLY A 43 23.92 -10.98 3.43
CA GLY A 43 24.13 -10.64 4.84
C GLY A 43 24.03 -11.80 5.82
N LYS A 44 23.90 -11.48 7.11
CA LYS A 44 23.84 -12.48 8.20
C LYS A 44 22.53 -13.27 8.22
N GLU A 45 21.56 -12.84 7.43
CA GLU A 45 20.22 -13.43 7.34
C GLU A 45 20.00 -14.27 6.08
N ALA A 46 21.07 -14.50 5.30
CA ALA A 46 20.99 -15.36 4.12
C ALA A 46 20.36 -16.72 4.47
N GLY A 47 19.35 -17.12 3.71
CA GLY A 47 18.59 -18.35 3.94
C GLY A 47 17.33 -18.20 4.83
N LEU A 48 17.09 -17.04 5.46
CA LEU A 48 15.82 -16.77 6.14
C LEU A 48 14.73 -16.37 5.13
N SER A 49 13.47 -16.74 5.39
CA SER A 49 12.32 -16.32 4.59
C SER A 49 12.26 -14.79 4.45
N LYS A 50 12.19 -14.31 3.21
CA LYS A 50 12.12 -12.89 2.84
C LYS A 50 10.79 -12.26 3.20
N PHE A 51 9.72 -13.06 3.17
CA PHE A 51 8.36 -12.59 3.41
C PHE A 51 7.72 -13.22 4.65
N ILE A 52 6.85 -12.44 5.27
CA ILE A 52 5.81 -12.88 6.20
C ILE A 52 4.45 -12.67 5.55
N ILE A 53 3.57 -13.64 5.70
CA ILE A 53 2.24 -13.64 5.09
C ILE A 53 1.21 -13.32 6.17
N ASP A 54 0.31 -12.40 5.86
CA ASP A 54 -0.90 -12.20 6.64
C ASP A 54 -1.95 -13.24 6.25
N LYS A 55 -2.30 -14.14 7.17
CA LYS A 55 -3.27 -15.22 6.93
C LYS A 55 -4.67 -14.73 6.60
N THR A 56 -5.02 -13.51 7.01
CA THR A 56 -6.38 -12.96 6.80
C THR A 56 -6.60 -12.49 5.37
N THR A 57 -5.54 -11.96 4.73
CA THR A 57 -5.58 -11.36 3.39
C THR A 57 -4.78 -12.17 2.36
N GLY A 58 -3.90 -13.05 2.80
CA GLY A 58 -2.96 -13.80 1.95
C GLY A 58 -1.80 -12.96 1.40
N ARG A 59 -1.64 -11.70 1.83
CA ARG A 59 -0.63 -10.78 1.30
C ARG A 59 0.73 -11.00 1.98
N GLY A 60 1.79 -11.06 1.17
CA GLY A 60 3.18 -11.12 1.64
C GLY A 60 3.76 -9.73 1.92
N TYR A 61 4.48 -9.59 3.02
CA TYR A 61 5.19 -8.38 3.42
C TYR A 61 6.62 -8.72 3.83
N LEU A 62 7.57 -7.78 3.77
CA LEU A 62 8.96 -8.09 4.13
C LEU A 62 9.08 -8.55 5.59
N ASN A 63 9.87 -9.60 5.77
CA ASN A 63 10.22 -10.18 7.06
C ASN A 63 11.35 -9.37 7.74
N GLU A 64 11.04 -8.14 8.09
CA GLU A 64 11.95 -7.23 8.79
C GLU A 64 11.90 -7.44 10.30
N THR A 65 12.96 -7.03 10.99
CA THR A 65 12.95 -7.05 12.45
C THR A 65 11.93 -6.04 12.98
N LYS A 66 11.28 -6.37 14.10
CA LYS A 66 10.34 -5.46 14.78
C LYS A 66 10.98 -4.11 15.11
N LYS A 67 12.29 -4.09 15.41
CA LYS A 67 13.04 -2.85 15.68
C LYS A 67 13.13 -1.96 14.43
N CYS A 68 13.47 -2.53 13.28
CA CYS A 68 13.50 -1.81 12.00
C CYS A 68 12.13 -1.24 11.66
N ILE A 69 11.06 -2.06 11.74
CA ILE A 69 9.70 -1.61 11.43
C ILE A 69 9.27 -0.47 12.37
N ARG A 70 9.59 -0.54 13.67
CA ARG A 70 9.31 0.55 14.62
C ARG A 70 10.05 1.83 14.25
N LEU A 71 11.32 1.73 13.86
CA LEU A 71 12.11 2.89 13.43
C LEU A 71 11.53 3.52 12.17
N LYS A 72 11.07 2.70 11.21
CA LYS A 72 10.35 3.17 10.02
C LYS A 72 9.04 3.85 10.37
N CYS A 73 8.25 3.27 11.26
CA CYS A 73 7.03 3.91 11.76
C CYS A 73 7.32 5.23 12.47
N LEU A 74 8.40 5.31 13.26
CA LEU A 74 8.82 6.54 13.92
C LEU A 74 9.22 7.61 12.90
N ALA A 75 9.98 7.25 11.87
CA ALA A 75 10.30 8.16 10.77
C ALA A 75 9.03 8.66 10.06
N LEU A 76 8.05 7.78 9.86
CA LEU A 76 6.76 8.14 9.27
C LEU A 76 5.95 9.09 10.15
N ILE A 77 5.97 8.98 11.48
CA ILE A 77 5.31 9.94 12.39
C ILE A 77 5.81 11.38 12.18
N PHE A 78 7.11 11.55 11.90
CA PHE A 78 7.67 12.88 11.64
C PHE A 78 7.51 13.32 10.19
N ALA A 79 7.60 12.39 9.23
CA ALA A 79 7.50 12.69 7.81
C ALA A 79 6.05 12.91 7.34
N SER A 80 5.11 12.13 7.88
CA SER A 80 3.69 12.09 7.48
C SER A 80 3.01 13.46 7.59
N PRO A 81 3.15 14.23 8.70
CA PRO A 81 2.54 15.55 8.84
C PRO A 81 3.10 16.60 7.87
N LEU A 82 4.29 16.39 7.30
CA LEU A 82 4.89 17.30 6.32
C LEU A 82 4.46 16.93 4.89
N VAL A 83 4.54 15.64 4.55
CA VAL A 83 4.38 15.18 3.16
C VAL A 83 2.92 14.89 2.79
N HIS A 84 2.12 14.32 3.70
CA HIS A 84 0.73 13.99 3.38
C HIS A 84 -0.16 15.20 3.13
N PRO A 85 -0.07 16.32 3.87
CA PRO A 85 -0.87 17.50 3.55
C PRO A 85 -0.58 18.05 2.17
N ILE A 86 0.70 18.18 1.79
CA ILE A 86 1.11 18.69 0.48
C ILE A 86 0.57 17.78 -0.64
N THR A 87 0.87 16.48 -0.56
CA THR A 87 0.40 15.51 -1.58
C THR A 87 -1.12 15.42 -1.63
N SER A 88 -1.79 15.51 -0.48
CA SER A 88 -3.26 15.49 -0.38
C SER A 88 -3.89 16.73 -0.99
N ILE A 89 -3.32 17.92 -0.78
CA ILE A 89 -3.81 19.16 -1.40
C ILE A 89 -3.71 19.04 -2.93
N ILE A 90 -2.57 18.62 -3.45
CA ILE A 90 -2.39 18.45 -4.92
C ILE A 90 -3.40 17.42 -5.45
N ASN A 91 -3.60 16.32 -4.74
CA ASN A 91 -4.58 15.29 -5.11
C ASN A 91 -6.02 15.81 -5.10
N VAL A 92 -6.43 16.52 -4.05
CA VAL A 92 -7.76 17.12 -3.94
C VAL A 92 -7.98 18.18 -5.02
N VAL A 93 -6.99 19.05 -5.28
CA VAL A 93 -7.06 20.07 -6.34
C VAL A 93 -7.23 19.40 -7.70
N HIS A 94 -6.40 18.40 -8.02
CA HIS A 94 -6.50 17.66 -9.28
C HIS A 94 -7.89 17.02 -9.47
N LYS A 95 -8.40 16.33 -8.45
CA LYS A 95 -9.73 15.70 -8.49
C LYS A 95 -10.85 16.73 -8.59
N THR A 96 -10.74 17.84 -7.86
CA THR A 96 -11.72 18.94 -7.90
C THR A 96 -11.77 19.57 -9.28
N LEU A 97 -10.62 19.87 -9.89
CA LEU A 97 -10.55 20.38 -11.26
C LEU A 97 -11.16 19.39 -12.24
N LYS A 98 -10.91 18.08 -12.07
CA LYS A 98 -11.49 17.02 -12.90
C LYS A 98 -13.02 16.96 -12.78
N LEU A 99 -13.56 17.14 -11.57
CA LEU A 99 -15.00 17.19 -11.30
C LEU A 99 -15.66 18.46 -11.83
N VAL A 100 -15.09 19.64 -11.55
CA VAL A 100 -15.65 20.95 -11.96
C VAL A 100 -15.60 21.13 -13.48
N SER A 101 -14.54 20.67 -14.14
CA SER A 101 -14.44 20.67 -15.60
C SER A 101 -15.38 19.66 -16.28
N LEU A 102 -16.10 18.84 -15.51
CA LEU A 102 -16.90 17.72 -16.01
C LEU A 102 -16.14 16.79 -16.96
N SER A 103 -14.80 16.76 -16.87
CA SER A 103 -13.93 16.00 -17.77
C SER A 103 -14.28 14.50 -17.79
N TYR A 104 -14.88 13.98 -16.72
CA TYR A 104 -15.48 12.65 -16.66
C TYR A 104 -16.46 12.33 -17.79
N PHE A 105 -17.22 13.33 -18.23
CA PHE A 105 -18.29 13.16 -19.21
C PHE A 105 -17.87 13.55 -20.63
N TRP A 106 -16.82 14.36 -20.79
CA TRP A 106 -16.42 14.92 -22.09
C TRP A 106 -15.07 14.41 -22.60
N MET A 107 -14.13 14.03 -21.73
CA MET A 107 -12.84 13.46 -22.15
C MET A 107 -12.93 11.93 -22.24
N ASN A 108 -12.32 11.36 -23.28
CA ASN A 108 -12.11 9.91 -23.39
C ASN A 108 -11.08 9.45 -22.34
N ILE A 109 -11.56 9.18 -21.13
CA ILE A 109 -10.81 8.49 -20.08
C ILE A 109 -10.60 7.04 -20.55
N ASP A 110 -9.35 6.69 -20.78
CA ASP A 110 -8.81 5.33 -20.94
C ASP A 110 -9.24 4.57 -22.21
N ASN A 111 -8.87 5.04 -23.42
CA ASN A 111 -8.88 4.29 -24.70
C ASN A 111 -10.09 3.37 -24.98
N THR A 112 -11.22 3.61 -24.30
CA THR A 112 -12.39 2.76 -24.29
C THR A 112 -13.32 3.34 -25.33
N THR A 113 -13.51 2.58 -26.41
CA THR A 113 -14.27 3.01 -27.60
C THR A 113 -15.77 3.16 -27.35
N LYS A 114 -16.28 2.83 -26.15
CA LYS A 114 -17.71 2.90 -25.81
C LYS A 114 -17.95 3.76 -24.57
N TYR A 115 -18.69 4.84 -24.78
CA TYR A 115 -19.20 5.71 -23.73
C TYR A 115 -20.15 4.94 -22.80
N ASN A 116 -19.91 4.99 -21.48
CA ASN A 116 -20.80 4.42 -20.46
C ASN A 116 -21.02 5.43 -19.32
N PHE A 117 -22.17 6.10 -19.34
CA PHE A 117 -22.54 7.12 -18.34
C PHE A 117 -22.48 6.60 -16.90
N LYS A 118 -22.95 5.37 -16.65
CA LYS A 118 -22.96 4.78 -15.30
C LYS A 118 -21.55 4.61 -14.76
N ALA A 119 -20.60 4.18 -15.60
CA ALA A 119 -19.19 4.07 -15.22
C ALA A 119 -18.59 5.45 -14.89
N ARG A 120 -18.86 6.47 -15.73
CA ARG A 120 -18.35 7.84 -15.50
C ARG A 120 -18.92 8.48 -14.24
N LEU A 121 -20.21 8.28 -13.96
CA LEU A 121 -20.85 8.75 -12.73
C LEU A 121 -20.27 8.04 -11.50
N TYR A 122 -20.02 6.73 -11.59
CA TYR A 122 -19.36 5.97 -10.54
C TYR A 122 -17.95 6.48 -10.24
N ASP A 123 -17.16 6.77 -11.28
CA ASP A 123 -15.80 7.31 -11.12
C ASP A 123 -15.81 8.73 -10.52
N ALA A 124 -16.73 9.59 -10.95
CA ALA A 124 -16.92 10.91 -10.37
C ALA A 124 -17.32 10.84 -8.89
N GLY A 125 -18.27 9.96 -8.54
CA GLY A 125 -18.68 9.73 -7.16
C GLY A 125 -17.55 9.18 -6.29
N LYS A 126 -16.73 8.27 -6.82
CA LYS A 126 -15.54 7.74 -6.15
C LYS A 126 -14.53 8.84 -5.84
N ASP A 127 -14.30 9.77 -6.77
CA ASP A 127 -13.39 10.89 -6.55
C ASP A 127 -13.94 11.92 -5.56
N LEU A 128 -15.25 12.20 -5.58
CA LEU A 128 -15.90 13.03 -4.58
C LEU A 128 -15.76 12.43 -3.16
N LEU A 129 -16.02 11.12 -3.02
CA LEU A 129 -15.86 10.41 -1.75
C LEU A 129 -14.41 10.48 -1.24
N ARG A 130 -13.43 10.38 -2.14
CA ARG A 130 -12.01 10.52 -1.80
C ARG A 130 -11.67 11.91 -1.30
N ILE A 131 -12.20 12.96 -1.92
CA ILE A 131 -11.99 14.34 -1.44
C ILE A 131 -12.51 14.48 0.00
N ILE A 132 -13.74 14.03 0.26
CA ILE A 132 -14.38 14.13 1.58
C ILE A 132 -13.62 13.32 2.64
N THR A 133 -13.12 12.13 2.28
CA THR A 133 -12.42 11.22 3.20
C THR A 133 -10.94 11.52 3.38
N THR A 134 -10.36 12.42 2.57
CA THR A 134 -8.93 12.80 2.63
C THR A 134 -8.49 13.24 4.04
N PRO A 135 -9.12 14.22 4.70
CA PRO A 135 -8.67 14.67 6.03
C PRO A 135 -8.71 13.55 7.07
N LEU A 136 -9.76 12.71 7.05
CA LEU A 136 -9.88 11.56 7.93
C LEU A 136 -8.76 10.54 7.68
N SER A 137 -8.39 10.34 6.42
CA SER A 137 -7.36 9.38 6.03
C SER A 137 -5.95 9.84 6.44
N ILE A 138 -5.66 11.15 6.42
CA ILE A 138 -4.40 11.71 6.95
C ILE A 138 -4.28 11.41 8.45
N VAL A 139 -5.33 11.65 9.22
CA VAL A 139 -5.35 11.30 10.65
C VAL A 139 -5.20 9.80 10.84
N GLY A 140 -5.88 8.99 10.02
CA GLY A 140 -5.75 7.54 10.04
C GLY A 140 -4.33 7.03 9.79
N LEU A 141 -3.61 7.63 8.84
CA LEU A 141 -2.20 7.30 8.54
C LEU A 141 -1.30 7.59 9.73
N GLU A 142 -1.48 8.74 10.38
CA GLU A 142 -0.70 9.11 11.57
C GLU A 142 -0.98 8.14 12.74
N LEU A 143 -2.26 7.83 13.00
CA LEU A 143 -2.64 6.84 14.01
C LEU A 143 -2.11 5.44 13.68
N ALA A 144 -2.06 5.06 12.40
CA ALA A 144 -1.50 3.78 11.97
C ALA A 144 0.02 3.71 12.20
N ALA A 145 0.74 4.81 11.97
CA ALA A 145 2.17 4.92 12.24
C ALA A 145 2.46 4.82 13.76
N ILE A 146 1.69 5.54 14.59
CA ILE A 146 1.76 5.44 16.06
C ILE A 146 1.45 4.02 16.53
N TYR A 147 0.39 3.40 15.99
CA TYR A 147 0.02 2.02 16.29
C TYR A 147 1.14 1.04 15.89
N GLY A 148 1.85 1.31 14.81
CA GLY A 148 3.04 0.56 14.37
C GLY A 148 4.20 0.56 15.36
N LEU A 149 4.30 1.57 16.25
CA LEU A 149 5.29 1.52 17.34
C LEU A 149 4.97 0.41 18.34
N LEU A 150 3.69 0.23 18.65
CA LEU A 150 3.21 -0.78 19.60
C LEU A 150 3.14 -2.16 18.95
N ARG A 151 2.51 -2.25 17.77
CA ARG A 151 2.31 -3.47 16.97
C ARG A 151 2.85 -3.29 15.55
N PRO A 152 4.13 -3.61 15.32
CA PRO A 152 4.83 -3.25 14.08
C PRO A 152 4.21 -3.82 12.81
N HIS A 153 3.85 -5.11 12.79
CA HIS A 153 3.30 -5.73 11.59
C HIS A 153 1.89 -5.25 11.27
N ASP A 154 1.02 -5.16 12.29
CA ASP A 154 -0.36 -4.71 12.10
C ASP A 154 -0.42 -3.22 11.73
N GLY A 155 0.34 -2.36 12.41
CA GLY A 155 0.40 -0.92 12.08
C GLY A 155 0.94 -0.66 10.69
N ARG A 156 2.01 -1.36 10.29
CA ARG A 156 2.53 -1.34 8.91
C ARG A 156 1.45 -1.69 7.89
N LYS A 157 0.70 -2.76 8.12
CA LYS A 157 -0.39 -3.20 7.23
C LYS A 157 -1.48 -2.14 7.10
N ILE A 158 -1.95 -1.57 8.22
CA ILE A 158 -3.00 -0.55 8.22
C ILE A 158 -2.51 0.70 7.49
N TYR A 159 -1.27 1.13 7.76
CA TYR A 159 -0.67 2.29 7.11
C TYR A 159 -0.62 2.10 5.60
N ALA A 160 -0.06 0.97 5.12
CA ALA A 160 -0.01 0.66 3.70
C ALA A 160 -1.40 0.58 3.06
N THR A 161 -2.39 0.04 3.78
CA THR A 161 -3.77 -0.08 3.31
C THR A 161 -4.44 1.29 3.14
N LEU A 162 -4.27 2.19 4.11
CA LEU A 162 -4.79 3.55 4.05
C LEU A 162 -4.11 4.35 2.93
N GLU A 163 -2.79 4.24 2.82
CA GLU A 163 -2.02 4.90 1.78
C GLU A 163 -2.50 4.48 0.39
N ARG A 164 -2.74 3.18 0.20
CA ARG A 164 -3.36 2.65 -1.01
C ARG A 164 -4.76 3.19 -1.22
N ALA A 165 -5.61 3.23 -0.21
CA ALA A 165 -6.96 3.73 -0.35
C ALA A 165 -6.98 5.20 -0.84
N MET A 166 -6.07 6.01 -0.31
CA MET A 166 -5.92 7.43 -0.64
C MET A 166 -5.31 7.68 -2.03
N TYR A 167 -4.18 7.04 -2.33
CA TYR A 167 -3.35 7.39 -3.49
C TYR A 167 -3.52 6.44 -4.69
N ASN A 168 -4.35 5.41 -4.60
CA ASN A 168 -4.58 4.51 -5.74
C ASN A 168 -5.15 5.30 -6.94
N ASN A 169 -4.38 5.34 -8.04
CA ASN A 169 -4.59 6.08 -9.29
C ASN A 169 -4.13 7.55 -9.31
N PHE A 170 -3.24 7.99 -8.41
CA PHE A 170 -2.64 9.32 -8.51
C PHE A 170 -1.36 9.30 -9.38
N PRO A 171 -1.14 10.25 -10.31
CA PRO A 171 0.02 10.25 -11.22
C PRO A 171 1.36 10.64 -10.58
N LEU A 172 1.45 10.66 -9.24
CA LEU A 172 2.74 10.73 -8.54
C LEU A 172 3.50 9.39 -8.68
N PRO A 173 4.82 9.37 -8.43
CA PRO A 173 5.63 8.17 -8.60
C PRO A 173 4.94 6.94 -8.02
N LYS A 174 5.04 5.84 -8.77
CA LYS A 174 4.53 4.51 -8.41
C LYS A 174 4.97 4.08 -7.00
N ASP A 175 6.04 4.70 -6.53
CA ASP A 175 6.59 4.64 -5.19
C ASP A 175 5.72 5.45 -4.23
N ARG A 176 4.75 4.74 -3.64
CA ARG A 176 4.04 5.14 -2.42
C ARG A 176 5.09 5.57 -1.37
N LEU A 177 4.77 6.51 -0.48
CA LEU A 177 5.71 7.10 0.50
C LEU A 177 6.38 6.06 1.38
N ALA A 178 5.67 4.98 1.70
CA ALA A 178 6.22 3.82 2.37
C ALA A 178 6.23 2.60 1.43
N PRO A 179 7.15 2.52 0.45
CA PRO A 179 7.14 1.44 -0.53
C PRO A 179 7.42 0.10 0.14
N CYS A 180 8.30 0.08 1.15
CA CYS A 180 8.61 -1.09 1.96
C CYS A 180 7.44 -1.62 2.81
N PHE A 181 6.39 -0.82 3.02
CA PHE A 181 5.20 -1.23 3.78
C PHE A 181 4.15 -1.91 2.90
N GLN A 182 4.29 -1.78 1.58
CA GLN A 182 3.37 -2.34 0.61
C GLN A 182 3.45 -3.87 0.56
N PRO A 183 2.35 -4.55 0.19
CA PRO A 183 2.42 -5.98 -0.09
C PRO A 183 3.32 -6.24 -1.30
N HIS A 184 4.18 -7.25 -1.21
CA HIS A 184 5.20 -7.60 -2.21
C HIS A 184 6.00 -6.37 -2.69
N PRO A 185 6.70 -5.68 -1.77
CA PRO A 185 7.39 -4.45 -2.09
C PRO A 185 8.60 -4.72 -3.01
N THR A 186 8.87 -3.76 -3.88
CA THR A 186 9.98 -3.81 -4.85
C THR A 186 11.24 -3.08 -4.37
N SER A 187 11.11 -2.26 -3.33
CA SER A 187 12.19 -1.44 -2.77
C SER A 187 12.00 -1.23 -1.26
N HIS A 188 13.11 -0.94 -0.57
CA HIS A 188 13.05 -0.44 0.81
C HIS A 188 12.74 1.07 0.84
N GLY A 189 12.72 1.65 2.04
CA GLY A 189 12.36 3.04 2.32
C GLY A 189 13.04 4.05 1.39
N LEU A 190 14.19 4.60 1.70
CA LEU A 190 14.85 5.66 0.93
C LEU A 190 15.62 5.11 -0.29
N GLY A 191 15.06 4.11 -0.99
CA GLY A 191 15.70 3.46 -2.14
C GLY A 191 16.63 2.30 -1.78
N GLY A 192 16.55 1.75 -0.55
CA GLY A 192 17.35 0.61 -0.14
C GLY A 192 17.09 -0.66 -0.95
N SER A 193 18.13 -1.50 -1.05
CA SER A 193 18.06 -2.79 -1.77
C SER A 193 17.07 -3.75 -1.12
N ILE A 194 16.20 -4.32 -1.96
CA ILE A 194 15.21 -5.34 -1.57
C ILE A 194 15.81 -6.68 -1.20
N ASP A 195 17.10 -6.90 -1.46
CA ASP A 195 17.77 -8.17 -1.17
C ASP A 195 18.51 -8.18 0.17
N ARG A 196 18.52 -7.02 0.84
CA ARG A 196 19.10 -6.85 2.17
C ARG A 196 18.01 -6.60 3.20
N ARG A 197 17.99 -7.44 4.24
CA ARG A 197 17.07 -7.28 5.37
C ARG A 197 17.32 -5.95 6.09
N ASP A 198 16.24 -5.33 6.57
CA ASP A 198 16.25 -4.10 7.37
C ASP A 198 16.95 -2.90 6.69
N SER A 199 17.03 -2.89 5.36
CA SER A 199 17.58 -1.76 4.61
C SER A 199 16.60 -0.57 4.58
N TRP A 200 17.16 0.60 4.30
CA TRP A 200 16.46 1.88 4.14
C TRP A 200 16.58 2.31 2.71
#